data_AF-A0AAV5MSP9-F1
#
_entry.id   AF-A0AAV5MSP9-F1
#
_cell.length_a   1.000
_cell.length_b   1.000
_cell.length_c   1.000
_cell.angle_alpha   90.00
_cell.angle_beta   90.00
_cell.angle_gamma   90.00
#
_symmetry.space_group_name_H-M   'P 1'
#
loop_
_entity.id
_entity.type
_entity.pdbx_description
1 polymer ?
#
loop_
_entity_poly.entity_id
_entity_poly.type
_entity_poly.pdbx_seq_one_letter_code
_entity_poly.pdbx_strand_id
1 'polypeptide(L)' 'MEKEIDKLRASRSAVSEADIANDFTIGVPGEAFALSQCNNKVTIAETSGLTGEVAQVEQFIREHVKP' A
#
# COMPACT_ATOMS: atom_id res chain seq x y z
N MET A 1 4.98 -5.65 6.01
CA MET A 1 4.50 -4.35 5.50
C MET A 1 3.09 -4.06 5.96
N GLU A 2 2.09 -4.89 5.63
CA GLU A 2 0.69 -4.67 6.05
C GLU A 2 0.51 -4.47 7.56
N LYS A 3 1.15 -5.30 8.40
CA LYS A 3 1.13 -5.15 9.86
C LYS A 3 1.68 -3.80 10.35
N GLU A 4 2.66 -3.21 9.66
CA GLU A 4 3.20 -1.91 10.04
C GLU A 4 2.27 -0.76 9.61
N ILE A 5 1.62 -0.89 8.46
CA ILE A 5 0.58 0.04 8.02
C ILE A 5 -0.61 0.00 8.98
N ASP A 6 -0.98 -1.20 9.44
CA ASP A 6 -2.06 -1.40 10.41
C ASP A 6 -1.78 -0.69 11.74
N LYS A 7 -0.55 -0.79 12.25
CA LYS A 7 -0.09 -0.05 13.44
C LYS A 7 -0.14 1.46 13.23
N LEU A 8 0.32 1.94 12.07
CA LEU A 8 0.28 3.38 11.73
C LEU A 8 -1.14 3.91 11.66
N ARG A 9 -2.09 3.11 11.16
CA ARG A 9 -3.52 3.46 11.16
C ARG A 9 -4.04 3.61 12.59
N ALA A 10 -3.72 2.65 13.45
CA ALA A 10 -4.14 2.70 14.85
C ALA A 10 -3.53 3.89 15.61
N SER A 11 -2.26 4.22 15.35
CA SER A 11 -1.60 5.37 16.01
C SER A 11 -2.11 6.72 15.51
N ARG A 12 -2.52 6.83 14.24
CA ARG A 12 -3.05 8.09 13.69
C ARG A 12 -4.46 8.40 14.19
N SER A 13 -5.29 7.38 14.44
CA SER A 13 -6.59 7.55 15.11
C SER A 13 -6.51 8.05 16.55
N ALA A 14 -5.30 8.12 17.14
CA ALA A 14 -5.09 8.71 18.46
C ALA A 14 -4.86 10.24 18.43
N VAL A 15 -4.78 10.85 17.23
CA VAL A 15 -4.68 12.30 17.03
C VAL A 15 -6.11 12.88 16.91
N SER A 16 -6.37 14.00 17.57
CA SER A 16 -7.70 14.63 17.73
C SER A 16 -8.51 14.77 16.42
N GLU A 17 -9.81 14.44 16.45
CA GLU A 17 -10.75 14.61 15.33
C GLU A 17 -10.78 16.03 14.76
N ALA A 18 -10.38 17.03 15.55
CA ALA A 18 -10.34 18.44 15.13
C ALA A 18 -9.27 18.75 14.06
N ASP A 19 -8.24 17.90 13.92
CA ASP A 19 -7.15 18.08 12.93
C ASP A 19 -7.39 17.28 11.62
N ILE A 20 -8.53 16.59 11.51
CA ILE A 20 -8.86 15.58 10.48
C ILE A 20 -9.71 16.18 9.35
N ALA A 21 -9.52 17.46 9.00
CA ALA A 21 -10.32 18.09 7.93
C ALA A 21 -10.05 17.53 6.52
N ASN A 22 -8.97 16.74 6.35
CA ASN A 22 -8.52 16.25 5.03
C ASN A 22 -8.03 14.79 5.06
N ASP A 23 -8.51 14.00 6.01
CA ASP A 23 -7.91 12.71 6.31
C ASP A 23 -8.46 11.60 5.40
N PHE A 24 -7.61 11.09 4.51
CA PHE A 24 -7.94 9.91 3.71
C PHE A 24 -7.63 8.65 4.51
N THR A 25 -8.68 7.89 4.85
CA THR A 25 -8.53 6.61 5.54
C THR A 25 -8.10 5.54 4.55
N ILE A 26 -7.08 4.75 4.91
CA ILE A 26 -6.61 3.61 4.11
C ILE A 26 -7.18 2.30 4.66
N GLY A 27 -7.68 1.44 3.78
CA GLY A 27 -8.32 0.18 4.13
C GLY A 27 -9.74 0.31 4.69
N VAL A 28 -10.25 -0.74 5.32
CA VAL A 28 -11.61 -0.78 5.90
C VAL A 28 -11.56 -0.52 7.41
N PRO A 29 -12.35 0.43 7.95
CA PRO A 29 -12.43 0.66 9.39
C PRO A 29 -12.90 -0.58 10.15
N GLY A 30 -12.22 -0.92 11.26
CA GLY A 30 -12.59 -2.05 12.13
C GLY A 30 -12.07 -3.41 11.68
N GLU A 31 -11.52 -3.53 10.47
CA GLU A 31 -10.86 -4.75 9.99
C GLU A 31 -9.34 -4.60 10.03
N ALA A 32 -8.58 -5.69 10.10
CA ALA A 32 -7.12 -5.64 9.91
C ALA A 32 -6.78 -5.12 8.51
N PHE A 33 -5.75 -4.28 8.39
CA PHE A 33 -5.36 -3.73 7.10
C PHE A 33 -4.84 -4.81 6.15
N ALA A 34 -5.33 -4.79 4.91
CA ALA A 34 -4.80 -5.60 3.80
C ALA A 34 -4.64 -4.73 2.54
N LEU A 35 -3.62 -5.00 1.74
CA LEU A 35 -3.36 -4.28 0.49
C LEU A 35 -4.49 -4.44 -0.54
N SER A 36 -5.29 -5.51 -0.42
CA SER A 36 -6.50 -5.72 -1.23
C SER A 36 -7.60 -4.69 -0.96
N GLN A 37 -7.55 -3.99 0.18
CA GLN A 37 -8.48 -2.93 0.53
C GLN A 37 -8.07 -1.57 -0.08
N CYS A 38 -6.93 -1.48 -0.76
CA CYS A 38 -6.50 -0.26 -1.43
C CYS A 38 -7.25 -0.09 -2.76
N ASN A 39 -7.65 1.15 -3.09
CA ASN A 39 -8.21 1.47 -4.41
C ASN A 39 -7.18 1.25 -5.52
N ASN A 40 -5.90 1.49 -5.21
CA ASN A 40 -4.80 1.21 -6.13
C ASN A 40 -4.49 -0.28 -6.12
N LYS A 41 -4.28 -0.85 -7.32
CA LYS A 41 -3.78 -2.22 -7.44
C LYS A 41 -2.35 -2.28 -6.90
N VAL A 42 -2.17 -2.98 -5.79
CA VAL A 42 -0.86 -3.26 -5.20
C VAL A 42 -0.49 -4.71 -5.50
N THR A 43 0.76 -4.95 -5.90
CA THR A 43 1.28 -6.29 -6.18
C THR A 43 2.59 -6.47 -5.41
N ILE A 44 2.77 -7.63 -4.79
CA ILE A 44 4.02 -8.00 -4.11
C ILE A 44 4.74 -9.02 -4.98
N ALA A 45 6.00 -8.75 -5.26
CA ALA A 45 6.86 -9.54 -6.12
C ALA A 45 8.29 -9.51 -5.55
N GLU A 46 9.01 -10.63 -5.63
CA GLU A 46 10.43 -10.69 -5.29
C GLU A 46 11.28 -10.37 -6.53
N THR A 47 12.37 -9.62 -6.34
CA THR A 47 13.26 -9.21 -7.42
C THR A 47 14.67 -8.99 -6.87
N SER A 48 15.68 -9.13 -7.74
CA SER A 48 17.08 -8.91 -7.38
C SER A 48 17.79 -8.13 -8.48
N GLY A 49 18.21 -6.91 -8.15
CA GLY A 49 19.03 -6.08 -9.03
C GLY A 49 20.47 -6.62 -9.19
N LEU A 50 20.96 -7.41 -8.24
CA LEU A 50 22.32 -7.96 -8.28
C LEU A 50 22.43 -9.14 -9.26
N THR A 51 21.43 -10.03 -9.26
CA THR A 51 21.39 -11.20 -10.15
C THR A 51 20.68 -10.92 -11.48
N GLY A 52 20.04 -9.75 -11.62
CA GLY A 52 19.29 -9.37 -12.81
C GLY A 52 17.88 -9.98 -12.88
N GLU A 53 17.37 -10.54 -11.79
CA GLU A 53 16.01 -11.09 -11.70
C GLU A 53 14.98 -9.96 -11.56
N VAL A 54 14.70 -9.25 -12.66
CA VAL A 54 13.84 -8.05 -12.69
C VAL A 54 12.59 -8.20 -13.59
N ALA A 55 12.40 -9.37 -14.20
CA ALA A 55 11.34 -9.62 -15.17
C ALA A 55 9.93 -9.28 -14.66
N GLN A 56 9.65 -9.58 -13.38
CA GLN A 56 8.34 -9.29 -12.77
C GLN A 56 8.05 -7.78 -12.73
N VAL A 57 9.08 -6.96 -12.47
CA VAL A 57 8.96 -5.49 -12.41
C VAL A 57 8.77 -4.91 -13.81
N GLU A 58 9.55 -5.38 -14.79
CA GLU A 58 9.42 -4.94 -16.18
C GLU A 58 8.03 -5.23 -16.75
N GLN A 59 7.52 -6.44 -16.52
CA GLN A 59 6.19 -6.83 -16.94
C GLN A 59 5.12 -5.96 -16.28
N PHE A 60 5.22 -5.74 -14.97
CA PHE A 60 4.29 -4.88 -14.24
C PHE A 60 4.22 -3.47 -14.85
N ILE A 61 5.37 -2.86 -15.16
CA ILE A 61 5.43 -1.52 -15.75
C ILE A 61 4.77 -1.52 -17.14
N ARG A 62 5.11 -2.47 -18.01
CA ARG A 62 4.56 -2.56 -19.38
C ARG A 62 3.05 -2.70 -19.40
N GLU A 63 2.47 -3.40 -18.44
CA GLU A 63 1.03 -3.60 -18.34
C GLU A 63 0.26 -2.36 -17.86
N HIS A 64 0.89 -1.47 -17.11
CA HIS A 64 0.20 -0.37 -16.41
C HIS A 64 0.61 1.03 -16.89
N VAL A 65 1.67 1.16 -17.68
CA VAL A 65 2.12 2.43 -18.27
C VAL A 65 1.82 2.43 -19.77
N LYS A 66 1.01 3.41 -20.22
CA LYS A 66 0.74 3.62 -21.64
C LYS A 66 1.98 4.21 -22.34
N PRO A 67 2.17 3.97 -23.66
CA PRO A 67 3.25 4.56 -24.44
C PRO A 67 3.30 6.09 -24.36
#